data_AF-A0A1E5NCP4-F1
#
_entry.id   AF-A0A1E5NCP4-F1
#
_cell.length_a   1.000
_cell.length_b   1.000
_cell.length_c   1.000
_cell.angle_alpha   90.00
_cell.angle_beta   90.00
_cell.angle_gamma   90.00
#
_symmetry.space_group_name_H-M   'P 1'
#
loop_
_entity.id
_entity.type
_entity.pdbx_description
1 polymer ?
#
loop_
_entity_poly.entity_id
_entity_poly.type
_entity_poly.pdbx_seq_one_letter_code
_entity_poly.pdbx_strand_id
1 'polypeptide(L)'
;MNKKLFSILFTLFLAGILSVNCSNKDKTGSGGNAKIDSKYAGTWVYTDSDSSTAFIVNSDGSLVFGQDATTQVEGSGDTYIVTIIIEGTTYKIQIKFTSETAAEISNVLYPEDPKQYVTKQQQ
;
A
#
# COMPACT_ATOMS: atom_id res chain seq x y z
N MET A 1 17.05 5.69 58.16
CA MET A 1 16.76 6.32 56.84
C MET A 1 17.51 5.56 55.76
N ASN A 2 16.80 4.77 54.97
CA ASN A 2 17.34 3.87 53.95
C ASN A 2 17.77 4.66 52.71
N LYS A 3 18.87 5.42 52.80
CA LYS A 3 19.36 6.31 51.74
C LYS A 3 19.87 5.57 50.48
N LYS A 4 20.05 4.24 50.56
CA LYS A 4 20.60 3.42 49.45
C LYS A 4 19.53 2.91 48.47
N LEU A 5 18.26 2.87 48.87
CA LEU A 5 17.16 2.37 48.02
C LEU A 5 16.70 3.40 46.97
N PHE A 6 16.76 4.70 47.29
CA PHE A 6 16.35 5.75 46.35
C PHE A 6 17.27 5.86 45.12
N SER A 7 18.56 5.58 45.27
CA SER A 7 19.51 5.68 44.16
C SER A 7 19.28 4.61 43.09
N ILE A 8 18.77 3.43 43.47
CA ILE A 8 18.51 2.32 42.54
C ILE A 8 17.20 2.55 41.77
N LEU A 9 16.18 3.13 42.41
CA LEU A 9 14.93 3.48 41.73
C LEU A 9 15.13 4.61 40.71
N PHE A 10 16.03 5.55 40.97
CA PHE A 10 16.29 6.65 40.05
C PHE A 10 17.05 6.21 38.79
N THR A 11 17.95 5.23 38.88
CA THR A 11 18.66 4.67 37.71
C THR A 11 17.78 3.74 36.88
N LEU A 12 16.88 2.96 37.49
CA LEU A 12 15.93 2.12 36.75
C LEU A 12 14.89 2.95 35.98
N PHE A 13 14.47 4.08 36.55
CA PHE A 13 13.52 5.00 35.90
C PHE A 13 14.12 5.67 34.66
N LEU A 14 15.42 5.95 34.66
CA LEU A 14 16.10 6.66 33.56
C LEU A 14 16.34 5.77 32.31
N ALA A 15 16.46 4.45 32.49
CA ALA A 15 16.58 3.51 31.38
C ALA A 15 15.22 3.19 30.70
N GLY A 16 14.10 3.46 31.37
CA GLY A 16 12.75 3.14 30.87
C GLY A 16 12.15 4.14 29.88
N ILE A 17 12.68 5.37 29.80
CA ILE A 17 12.18 6.42 28.91
C ILE A 17 12.80 6.41 27.50
N LEU A 18 13.79 5.55 27.23
CA LEU A 18 14.46 5.44 25.94
C LEU A 18 13.92 4.33 25.02
N SER A 19 12.95 3.52 25.50
CA SER A 19 12.36 2.42 24.71
C SER A 19 11.06 2.78 23.98
N VAL A 20 10.59 4.02 24.08
CA VAL A 20 9.65 4.59 23.10
C VAL A 20 10.43 5.10 21.88
N ASN A 21 11.14 4.18 21.23
CA ASN A 21 11.39 4.31 19.80
C ASN A 21 10.10 3.91 19.08
N CYS A 22 9.06 4.73 19.22
CA CYS A 22 8.13 4.90 18.14
C CYS A 22 8.91 5.64 17.05
N SER A 23 9.70 4.88 16.31
CA SER A 23 9.88 5.12 14.89
C SER A 23 8.48 4.94 14.28
N ASN A 24 7.62 5.94 14.52
CA ASN A 24 6.82 6.42 13.43
C ASN A 24 7.89 6.91 12.46
N LYS A 25 8.31 6.00 11.58
CA LYS A 25 8.90 6.39 10.33
C LYS A 25 7.84 7.29 9.75
N ASP A 26 7.99 8.59 9.98
CA ASP A 26 7.50 9.62 9.11
C ASP A 26 7.97 9.18 7.73
N LYS A 27 7.09 8.45 7.07
CA LYS A 27 7.06 8.31 5.64
C LYS A 27 6.09 9.33 5.09
N THR A 28 5.99 10.51 5.72
CA THR A 28 5.82 11.75 4.97
C THR A 28 7.18 12.15 4.40
N GLY A 29 7.73 11.25 3.58
CA GLY A 29 9.03 11.36 2.96
C GLY A 29 8.86 11.50 1.47
N SER A 30 8.83 12.76 1.03
CA SER A 30 8.96 13.24 -0.35
C SER A 30 7.75 13.07 -1.25
N GLY A 31 7.27 14.20 -1.79
CA GLY A 31 6.34 14.26 -2.92
C GLY A 31 6.98 13.74 -4.20
N GLY A 32 7.32 12.45 -4.20
CA GLY A 32 7.61 11.64 -5.37
C GLY A 32 6.58 10.53 -5.44
N ASN A 33 6.03 10.29 -6.62
CA ASN A 33 5.13 9.16 -6.85
C ASN A 33 5.77 7.88 -6.27
N ALA A 34 5.08 7.24 -5.32
CA ALA A 34 5.48 5.92 -4.87
C ALA A 34 5.48 4.96 -6.06
N LYS A 35 6.09 3.80 -5.89
CA LYS A 35 6.15 2.78 -6.94
C LYS A 35 5.60 1.49 -6.38
N ILE A 36 4.78 0.81 -7.16
CA ILE A 36 4.38 -0.56 -6.84
C ILE A 36 5.65 -1.43 -6.87
N ASP A 37 5.79 -2.32 -5.89
CA ASP A 37 6.96 -3.20 -5.82
C ASP A 37 7.04 -4.07 -7.08
N SER A 38 8.24 -4.15 -7.66
CA SER A 38 8.53 -4.93 -8.87
C SER A 38 8.16 -6.41 -8.77
N LYS A 39 8.09 -7.00 -7.56
CA LYS A 39 7.61 -8.39 -7.38
C LYS A 39 6.16 -8.59 -7.89
N TYR A 40 5.37 -7.52 -7.90
CA TYR A 40 4.00 -7.52 -8.39
C TYR A 40 3.87 -7.25 -9.89
N ALA A 41 4.98 -7.03 -10.62
CA ALA A 41 4.96 -6.77 -12.05
C ALA A 41 4.32 -7.94 -12.83
N GLY A 42 3.37 -7.61 -13.72
CA GLY A 42 2.64 -8.58 -14.54
C GLY A 42 1.23 -8.12 -14.88
N THR A 43 0.51 -8.97 -15.63
CA THR A 43 -0.90 -8.76 -15.98
C THR A 43 -1.79 -9.37 -14.91
N TRP A 44 -2.68 -8.57 -14.38
CA TRP A 44 -3.63 -8.95 -13.34
C TRP A 44 -5.03 -8.90 -13.91
N VAL A 45 -5.78 -9.97 -13.71
CA VAL A 45 -7.09 -10.16 -14.33
C VAL A 45 -8.14 -10.42 -13.27
N TYR A 46 -9.23 -9.67 -13.38
CA TYR A 46 -10.53 -9.95 -12.81
C TYR A 46 -11.40 -10.61 -13.88
N THR A 47 -12.06 -11.71 -13.55
CA THR A 47 -13.06 -12.32 -14.42
C THR A 47 -14.35 -12.48 -13.63
N ASP A 48 -15.43 -11.88 -14.11
CA ASP A 48 -16.78 -12.20 -13.68
C ASP A 48 -17.52 -13.01 -14.76
N SER A 49 -18.80 -13.26 -14.55
CA SER A 49 -19.64 -14.05 -15.46
C SER A 49 -19.74 -13.44 -16.86
N ASP A 50 -19.59 -12.12 -16.98
CA ASP A 50 -19.99 -11.36 -18.17
C ASP A 50 -18.85 -10.53 -18.77
N SER A 51 -17.73 -10.38 -18.06
CA SER A 51 -16.62 -9.51 -18.41
C SER A 51 -15.29 -9.94 -17.79
N SER A 52 -14.20 -9.53 -18.44
CA SER A 52 -12.84 -9.65 -17.91
C SER A 52 -12.20 -8.28 -17.92
N THR A 53 -11.78 -7.80 -16.76
CA THR A 53 -11.03 -6.55 -16.62
C THR A 53 -9.59 -6.88 -16.29
N ALA A 54 -8.64 -6.21 -16.96
CA ALA A 54 -7.22 -6.40 -16.73
C ALA A 54 -6.52 -5.08 -16.43
N PHE A 55 -5.50 -5.16 -15.58
CA PHE A 55 -4.51 -4.11 -15.41
C PHE A 55 -3.10 -4.68 -15.44
N ILE A 56 -2.14 -3.85 -15.77
CA ILE A 56 -0.73 -4.22 -15.88
C ILE A 56 0.05 -3.45 -14.84
N VAL A 57 0.79 -4.16 -14.00
CA VAL A 57 1.84 -3.57 -13.17
C VAL A 57 3.15 -3.70 -13.95
N ASN A 58 3.75 -2.58 -14.32
CA ASN A 58 5.02 -2.56 -15.02
C ASN A 58 6.19 -2.80 -14.05
N SER A 59 7.32 -3.26 -14.59
CA SER A 59 8.54 -3.50 -13.80
C SER A 59 9.11 -2.23 -13.15
N ASP A 60 8.76 -1.05 -13.65
CA ASP A 60 9.17 0.25 -13.09
C ASP A 60 8.28 0.73 -11.93
N GLY A 61 7.24 -0.05 -11.60
CA GLY A 61 6.26 0.21 -10.55
C GLY A 61 5.09 1.11 -10.95
N SER A 62 4.99 1.49 -12.23
CA SER A 62 3.79 2.12 -12.80
C SER A 62 2.70 1.10 -13.07
N LEU A 63 1.45 1.55 -13.19
CA LEU A 63 0.32 0.69 -13.48
C LEU A 63 -0.51 1.24 -14.66
N VAL A 64 -1.11 0.36 -15.45
CA VAL A 64 -2.03 0.70 -16.54
C VAL A 64 -3.34 -0.05 -16.36
N PHE A 65 -4.47 0.67 -16.35
CA PHE A 65 -5.82 0.09 -16.46
C PHE A 65 -6.35 0.34 -17.86
N GLY A 66 -6.64 -0.72 -18.63
CA GLY A 66 -7.05 -0.56 -20.03
C GLY A 66 -5.97 0.18 -20.85
N GLN A 67 -6.26 1.40 -21.30
CA GLN A 67 -5.32 2.27 -22.01
C GLN A 67 -4.77 3.42 -21.15
N ASP A 68 -5.26 3.57 -19.92
CA ASP A 68 -4.95 4.71 -19.05
C ASP A 68 -3.88 4.34 -18.03
N ALA A 69 -2.78 5.08 -18.05
CA ALA A 69 -1.69 4.94 -17.08
C ALA A 69 -2.00 5.67 -15.77
N THR A 70 -1.52 5.12 -14.65
CA THR A 70 -1.60 5.80 -13.35
C THR A 70 -0.82 7.09 -13.37
N THR A 71 -1.43 8.16 -12.87
CA THR A 71 -0.78 9.47 -12.72
C THR A 71 -0.05 9.59 -11.38
N GLN A 72 -0.51 8.84 -10.39
CA GLN A 72 0.02 8.85 -9.04
C GLN A 72 -0.14 7.46 -8.40
N VAL A 73 0.84 7.09 -7.59
CA VAL A 73 0.77 5.93 -6.70
C VAL A 73 1.18 6.39 -5.31
N GLU A 74 0.40 5.97 -4.31
CA GLU A 74 0.62 6.19 -2.90
C GLU A 74 0.61 4.83 -2.18
N GLY A 75 1.19 4.76 -0.98
CA GLY A 75 1.26 3.52 -0.19
C GLY A 75 2.60 2.78 -0.28
N SER A 76 2.68 1.62 0.37
CA SER A 76 3.87 0.78 0.39
C SER A 76 3.59 -0.62 0.95
N GLY A 77 4.53 -1.55 0.75
CA GLY A 77 4.38 -2.94 1.19
C GLY A 77 3.44 -3.66 0.25
N ASP A 78 2.26 -4.03 0.74
CA ASP A 78 1.29 -4.82 -0.01
C ASP A 78 0.00 -4.06 -0.28
N THR A 79 -0.09 -2.76 0.07
CA THR A 79 -1.27 -1.93 -0.16
C THR A 79 -0.89 -0.60 -0.79
N TYR A 80 -1.54 -0.30 -1.91
CA TYR A 80 -1.30 0.87 -2.74
C TYR A 80 -2.61 1.56 -3.07
N ILE A 81 -2.58 2.89 -3.15
CA ILE A 81 -3.66 3.70 -3.73
C ILE A 81 -3.14 4.27 -5.04
N VAL A 82 -3.84 4.00 -6.12
CA VAL A 82 -3.49 4.50 -7.46
C VAL A 82 -4.53 5.52 -7.91
N THR A 83 -4.05 6.62 -8.48
CA THR A 83 -4.88 7.64 -9.12
C THR A 83 -4.80 7.46 -10.63
N ILE A 84 -5.96 7.41 -11.27
CA ILE A 84 -6.10 7.26 -12.73
C ILE A 84 -7.09 8.31 -13.21
N ILE A 85 -6.85 8.88 -14.38
CA ILE A 85 -7.76 9.83 -15.01
C ILE A 85 -8.30 9.19 -16.27
N ILE A 86 -9.60 8.91 -16.30
CA ILE A 86 -10.30 8.32 -17.45
C ILE A 86 -11.26 9.38 -17.97
N GLU A 87 -11.09 9.80 -19.22
CA GLU A 87 -11.91 10.85 -19.85
C GLU A 87 -12.05 12.14 -19.02
N GLY A 88 -10.99 12.51 -18.29
CA GLY A 88 -10.97 13.69 -17.41
C GLY A 88 -11.57 13.46 -16.01
N THR A 89 -12.13 12.29 -15.74
CA THR A 89 -12.64 11.91 -14.41
C THR A 89 -11.54 11.22 -13.61
N THR A 90 -11.32 11.67 -12.38
CA THR A 90 -10.29 11.10 -11.49
C THR A 90 -10.87 9.95 -10.67
N TYR A 91 -10.23 8.79 -10.74
CA TYR A 91 -10.54 7.60 -9.96
C TYR A 91 -9.40 7.32 -8.98
N LYS A 92 -9.76 6.93 -7.76
CA LYS A 92 -8.80 6.44 -6.75
C LYS A 92 -9.12 4.99 -6.43
N ILE A 93 -8.20 4.11 -6.77
CA ILE A 93 -8.36 2.67 -6.63
C ILE A 93 -7.35 2.17 -5.59
N GLN A 94 -7.81 1.45 -4.59
CA GLN A 94 -6.93 0.73 -3.68
C GLN A 94 -6.67 -0.67 -4.21
N ILE A 95 -5.40 -1.06 -4.24
CA ILE A 95 -4.95 -2.41 -4.58
C ILE A 95 -4.23 -2.97 -3.37
N LYS A 96 -4.74 -4.08 -2.83
CA LYS A 96 -4.14 -4.83 -1.74
C LYS A 96 -3.68 -6.19 -2.26
N PHE A 97 -2.38 -6.35 -2.47
CA PHE A 97 -1.78 -7.63 -2.81
C PHE A 97 -1.86 -8.55 -1.58
N THR A 98 -2.44 -9.74 -1.75
CA THR A 98 -2.50 -10.77 -0.70
C THR A 98 -1.41 -11.82 -0.89
N SER A 99 -0.86 -11.90 -2.11
CA SER A 99 0.32 -12.68 -2.48
C SER A 99 0.93 -12.12 -3.77
N GLU A 100 2.02 -12.72 -4.27
CA GLU A 100 2.60 -12.37 -5.58
C GLU A 100 1.67 -12.70 -6.76
N THR A 101 0.60 -13.48 -6.53
CA THR A 101 -0.33 -13.94 -7.57
C THR A 101 -1.79 -13.59 -7.31
N ALA A 102 -2.12 -12.94 -6.18
CA ALA A 102 -3.49 -12.58 -5.82
C ALA A 102 -3.58 -11.18 -5.18
N ALA A 103 -4.64 -10.42 -5.49
CA ALA A 103 -4.89 -9.11 -4.91
C ALA A 103 -6.40 -8.81 -4.77
N GLU A 104 -6.73 -7.85 -3.91
CA GLU A 104 -8.04 -7.24 -3.76
C GLU A 104 -8.02 -5.81 -4.32
N ILE A 105 -9.08 -5.43 -5.02
CA ILE A 105 -9.28 -4.08 -5.55
C ILE A 105 -10.55 -3.49 -4.94
N SER A 106 -10.48 -2.23 -4.55
CA SER A 106 -11.65 -1.47 -4.07
C SER A 106 -11.59 -0.01 -4.48
N ASN A 107 -12.74 0.61 -4.70
CA ASN A 107 -12.83 2.05 -4.93
C ASN A 107 -12.64 2.80 -3.61
N VAL A 108 -11.76 3.80 -3.59
CA VAL A 108 -11.51 4.61 -2.38
C VAL A 108 -12.62 5.64 -2.17
N LEU A 109 -13.24 6.13 -3.25
CA LEU A 109 -14.29 7.14 -3.19
C LEU A 109 -15.67 6.52 -2.89
N TYR A 110 -15.85 5.24 -3.23
CA TYR A 110 -17.08 4.47 -3.01
C TYR A 110 -16.74 3.17 -2.26
N PRO A 111 -16.37 3.25 -0.97
CA PRO A 111 -15.93 2.09 -0.19
C PRO A 111 -17.04 1.04 0.04
N GLU A 112 -18.30 1.40 -0.18
CA GLU A 112 -19.44 0.49 -0.20
C GLU A 112 -19.48 -0.43 -1.43
N ASP A 113 -18.76 -0.09 -2.49
CA ASP A 113 -18.68 -0.93 -3.68
C ASP A 113 -18.04 -2.29 -3.33
N PRO A 114 -18.55 -3.40 -3.91
CA PRO A 114 -18.00 -4.71 -3.66
C PRO A 114 -16.53 -4.76 -4.09
N LYS A 115 -15.69 -5.33 -3.22
CA LYS A 115 -14.30 -5.60 -3.55
C LYS A 115 -14.21 -6.61 -4.68
N GLN A 116 -13.26 -6.39 -5.58
CA GLN A 116 -12.95 -7.32 -6.66
C GLN A 116 -11.68 -8.10 -6.33
N TYR A 117 -11.67 -9.39 -6.64
CA TYR A 117 -10.53 -10.26 -6.41
C TYR A 117 -9.85 -10.57 -7.74
N VAL A 118 -8.56 -10.27 -7.83
CA VAL A 118 -7.80 -10.39 -9.07
C VAL A 118 -6.63 -11.35 -8.90
N THR A 119 -6.32 -12.05 -9.99
CA THR A 119 -5.20 -12.99 -10.04
C THR A 119 -4.21 -12.59 -11.12
N LYS A 120 -2.93 -12.81 -10.84
CA LYS A 120 -1.86 -12.60 -11.82
C LYS A 120 -1.92 -13.71 -12.88
N GLN A 121 -1.96 -13.34 -14.16
CA GLN A 121 -1.83 -14.32 -15.23
C GLN A 121 -0.42 -14.90 -15.22
N GLN A 122 -0.34 -16.23 -15.24
CA GLN A 122 0.90 -16.96 -15.42
C GLN A 122 1.25 -16.94 -16.91
N GLN A 123 2.45 -16.46 -17.23
CA GLN A 123 3.02 -16.55 -18.59
C GLN A 123 3.51 -17.96 -18.89
#